data_AF-X0ZRF8-F1
#
_entry.id   AF-X0ZRF8-F1
#
_cell.length_a   1.000
_cell.length_b   1.000
_cell.length_c   1.000
_cell.angle_alpha   90.00
_cell.angle_beta   90.00
_cell.angle_gamma   90.00
#
_symmetry.space_group_name_H-M   'P 1'
#
loop_
_entity.id
_entity.type
_entity.pdbx_description
1 polymer ?
#
loop_
_entity_poly.entity_id
_entity_poly.type
_entity_poly.pdbx_seq_one_letter_code
_entity_poly.pdbx_strand_id
1 'polypeptide(L)'
;MNDGSGDETLDVLREISEPAITILFHGRNRGKGAAIRTGLQEVTGEFTIIQDADLEYDPQDYLLLLTPILSGKAEVVYGSRFRGEHKDFSSLHWLGNKFLTLTTNLLYRSHLSDMETCYKLFRTDILKTIEFDSN
;
A
#
# COMPACT_ATOMS: atom_id res chain seq x y z
N MET A 1 -7.43 -9.36 0.29
CA MET A 1 -7.90 -9.57 -1.10
C MET A 1 -7.04 -10.66 -1.73
N ASN A 2 -7.63 -11.75 -2.20
CA ASN A 2 -6.93 -12.77 -2.97
C ASN A 2 -7.28 -12.59 -4.46
N ASP A 3 -6.29 -12.20 -5.27
CA ASP A 3 -6.43 -11.93 -6.70
C ASP A 3 -6.25 -13.20 -7.55
N GLY A 4 -6.94 -14.29 -7.18
CA GLY A 4 -6.94 -15.54 -7.95
C GLY A 4 -5.65 -16.34 -7.85
N SER A 5 -5.04 -16.42 -6.66
CA SER A 5 -3.93 -17.34 -6.41
C SER A 5 -4.32 -18.80 -6.71
N GLY A 6 -3.40 -19.55 -7.31
CA GLY A 6 -3.58 -20.96 -7.66
C GLY A 6 -3.07 -21.94 -6.60
N ASP A 7 -2.73 -21.46 -5.42
CA ASP A 7 -2.13 -22.19 -4.31
C ASP A 7 -3.10 -22.35 -3.13
N GLU A 8 -2.62 -22.91 -2.01
CA GLU A 8 -3.40 -23.18 -0.80
C GLU A 8 -3.85 -21.89 -0.05
N THR A 9 -3.49 -20.69 -0.53
CA THR A 9 -3.88 -19.40 0.07
C THR A 9 -5.39 -19.30 0.23
N LEU A 10 -6.15 -19.84 -0.72
CA LEU A 10 -7.60 -19.77 -0.70
C LEU A 10 -8.22 -20.61 0.43
N ASP A 11 -7.62 -21.75 0.76
CA ASP A 11 -8.10 -22.63 1.83
C ASP A 11 -7.76 -22.04 3.19
N VAL A 12 -6.53 -21.55 3.39
CA VAL A 12 -6.12 -20.86 4.63
C VAL A 12 -6.98 -19.62 4.89
N LEU A 13 -7.24 -18.80 3.87
CA LEU A 13 -8.06 -17.60 4.04
C LEU A 13 -9.51 -17.93 4.39
N ARG A 14 -10.06 -19.07 3.98
CA ARG A 14 -11.44 -19.48 4.33
C ARG A 14 -11.56 -19.90 5.79
N GLU A 15 -10.48 -20.35 6.41
CA GLU A 15 -10.47 -20.74 7.82
C GLU A 15 -10.41 -19.53 8.76
N ILE A 16 -10.00 -18.35 8.25
CA ILE A 16 -9.99 -17.11 9.02
C ILE A 16 -11.42 -16.59 9.19
N SER A 17 -11.96 -16.75 10.40
CA SER A 17 -13.30 -16.29 10.78
C SER A 17 -13.23 -15.23 11.89
N GLU A 18 -12.44 -14.18 11.65
CA GLU A 18 -12.34 -13.04 12.56
C GLU A 18 -13.33 -11.93 12.14
N PRO A 19 -14.20 -11.41 13.05
CA PRO A 19 -15.19 -10.39 12.69
C PRO A 19 -14.60 -9.10 12.11
N ALA A 20 -13.35 -8.80 12.44
CA ALA A 20 -12.64 -7.61 11.95
C ALA A 20 -12.02 -7.81 10.55
N ILE A 21 -12.03 -9.03 10.01
CA ILE A 21 -11.38 -9.37 8.74
C ILE A 21 -12.44 -9.66 7.69
N THR A 22 -12.48 -8.83 6.65
CA THR A 22 -13.27 -9.10 5.44
C THR A 22 -12.35 -9.61 4.35
N ILE A 23 -12.64 -10.79 3.82
CA ILE A 23 -11.83 -11.45 2.79
C ILE A 23 -12.58 -11.44 1.47
N LEU A 24 -11.94 -10.85 0.46
CA LEU A 24 -12.46 -10.73 -0.89
C LEU A 24 -11.64 -11.59 -1.84
N PHE A 25 -12.28 -12.11 -2.89
CA PHE A 25 -11.68 -13.01 -3.87
C PHE A 25 -12.00 -12.59 -5.29
N HIS A 26 -11.01 -12.70 -6.18
CA HIS A 26 -11.26 -12.76 -7.62
C HIS A 26 -11.16 -14.19 -8.14
N GLY A 27 -12.03 -14.57 -9.08
CA GLY A 27 -12.00 -15.89 -9.72
C GLY A 27 -10.83 -16.10 -10.70
N ARG A 28 -10.10 -15.04 -11.05
CA ARG A 28 -8.87 -15.06 -11.83
C ARG A 28 -8.03 -13.83 -11.47
N ASN A 29 -6.73 -13.87 -11.72
CA ASN A 29 -5.86 -12.71 -11.56
C ASN A 29 -6.31 -11.53 -12.45
N ARG A 30 -6.55 -10.37 -11.84
CA ARG A 30 -6.97 -9.12 -12.49
C ARG A 30 -5.95 -7.99 -12.29
N GLY A 31 -4.85 -8.26 -11.62
CA GLY A 31 -3.80 -7.31 -11.30
C GLY A 31 -4.07 -6.51 -10.03
N LYS A 32 -2.97 -5.97 -9.46
CA LYS A 32 -2.96 -5.21 -8.19
C LYS A 32 -3.94 -4.04 -8.18
N GLY A 33 -4.04 -3.28 -9.28
CA GLY A 33 -4.98 -2.16 -9.39
C GLY A 33 -6.45 -2.60 -9.26
N ALA A 34 -6.83 -3.71 -9.91
CA ALA A 34 -8.18 -4.26 -9.79
C ALA A 34 -8.46 -4.80 -8.38
N ALA A 35 -7.47 -5.43 -7.75
CA ALA A 35 -7.57 -5.90 -6.37
C ALA A 35 -7.78 -4.74 -5.38
N ILE A 36 -7.02 -3.65 -5.52
CA ILE A 36 -7.18 -2.44 -4.71
C ILE A 36 -8.55 -1.80 -4.91
N ARG A 37 -9.01 -1.64 -6.16
CA ARG A 37 -10.36 -1.09 -6.43
C ARG A 37 -11.47 -1.90 -5.77
N THR A 38 -11.37 -3.22 -5.83
CA THR A 38 -12.35 -4.13 -5.21
C THR A 38 -12.32 -4.00 -3.70
N GLY A 39 -11.12 -3.97 -3.09
CA GLY A 39 -10.98 -3.71 -1.65
C GLY A 39 -11.57 -2.36 -1.24
N LEU A 40 -11.30 -1.30 -2.01
CA LEU A 40 -11.74 0.07 -1.70
C LEU A 40 -13.26 0.24 -1.67
N GLN A 41 -14.00 -0.58 -2.42
CA GLN A 41 -15.47 -0.61 -2.38
C GLN A 41 -16.02 -1.05 -1.03
N GLU A 42 -15.28 -1.93 -0.33
CA GLU A 42 -15.68 -2.49 0.97
C GLU A 42 -15.08 -1.73 2.16
N VAL A 43 -14.17 -0.77 1.93
CA VAL A 43 -13.56 0.01 3.03
C VAL A 43 -14.56 0.99 3.65
N THR A 44 -14.72 0.87 4.96
CA THR A 44 -15.58 1.71 5.82
C THR A 44 -14.82 2.63 6.78
N GLY A 45 -13.50 2.45 6.93
CA GLY A 45 -12.67 3.27 7.80
C GLY A 45 -12.47 4.70 7.28
N GLU A 46 -12.05 5.60 8.17
CA GLU A 46 -11.66 6.98 7.82
C GLU A 46 -10.32 7.04 7.07
N PHE A 47 -9.44 6.10 7.38
CA PHE A 47 -8.12 5.96 6.78
C PHE A 47 -7.95 4.59 6.13
N THR A 48 -7.23 4.56 5.01
CA THR A 48 -6.92 3.32 4.28
C THR A 48 -5.43 3.17 4.10
N ILE A 49 -4.89 2.02 4.52
CA ILE A 49 -3.52 1.61 4.22
C ILE A 49 -3.58 0.54 3.14
N ILE A 50 -2.81 0.75 2.07
CA ILE A 50 -2.48 -0.30 1.11
C ILE A 50 -1.12 -0.85 1.52
N GLN A 51 -1.04 -2.17 1.69
CA GLN A 51 0.17 -2.91 2.02
C GLN A 51 0.22 -4.21 1.20
N ASP A 52 1.42 -4.62 0.82
CA ASP A 52 1.65 -5.94 0.23
C ASP A 52 1.68 -7.04 1.31
N ALA A 53 1.28 -8.25 0.92
CA ALA A 53 1.18 -9.38 1.85
C ALA A 53 2.54 -10.02 2.18
N ASP A 54 3.65 -9.43 1.73
CA ASP A 54 4.97 -9.83 2.20
C ASP A 54 5.14 -9.40 3.66
N LEU A 55 5.76 -10.26 4.46
CA LEU A 55 6.12 -9.93 5.84
C LEU A 55 7.29 -8.92 5.89
N GLU A 56 7.45 -8.10 4.85
CA GLU A 56 8.54 -7.13 4.76
C GLU A 56 8.34 -5.98 5.75
N TYR A 57 7.09 -5.73 6.19
CA TYR A 57 6.71 -4.58 6.98
C TYR A 57 6.08 -4.94 8.34
N ASP A 58 6.40 -4.17 9.38
CA ASP A 58 5.84 -4.31 10.72
C ASP A 58 4.53 -3.51 10.85
N PRO A 59 3.41 -4.11 11.29
CA PRO A 59 2.17 -3.38 11.58
C PRO A 59 2.32 -2.27 12.62
N GLN A 60 3.34 -2.30 13.48
CA GLN A 60 3.62 -1.22 14.43
C GLN A 60 3.98 0.10 13.73
N ASP A 61 4.44 0.05 12.48
CA ASP A 61 4.76 1.24 11.70
C ASP A 61 3.52 2.05 11.28
N TYR A 62 2.30 1.49 11.38
CA TYR A 62 1.08 2.21 11.04
C TYR A 62 0.91 3.50 11.85
N LEU A 63 1.32 3.50 13.13
CA LEU A 63 1.23 4.68 13.99
C LEU A 63 2.15 5.82 13.51
N LEU A 64 3.32 5.47 12.98
CA LEU A 64 4.25 6.44 12.39
C LEU A 64 3.67 7.06 11.12
N LEU A 65 2.95 6.27 10.31
CA LEU A 65 2.26 6.75 9.12
C LEU A 65 1.07 7.65 9.47
N LEU A 66 0.30 7.31 10.51
CA LEU A 66 -0.89 8.05 10.93
C LEU A 66 -0.56 9.42 11.52
N THR A 67 0.56 9.55 12.24
CA THR A 67 0.95 10.79 12.94
C THR A 67 0.91 12.06 12.05
N PRO A 68 1.54 12.10 10.86
CA PRO A 68 1.45 13.26 9.96
C PRO A 68 0.05 13.55 9.42
N ILE A 69 -0.81 12.52 9.26
CA ILE A 69 -2.21 12.73 8.84
C ILE A 69 -3.03 13.33 9.97
N LEU A 70 -2.95 12.74 11.17
CA LEU A 70 -3.69 13.20 12.35
C LEU A 70 -3.28 14.61 12.79
N SER A 71 -2.04 15.01 12.52
CA SER A 71 -1.56 16.38 12.79
C SER A 71 -1.89 17.39 11.67
N GLY A 72 -2.63 16.98 10.64
CA GLY A 72 -3.02 17.84 9.51
C GLY A 72 -1.87 18.28 8.61
N LYS A 73 -0.71 17.59 8.70
CA LYS A 73 0.50 17.93 7.93
C LYS A 73 0.55 17.26 6.56
N ALA A 74 -0.23 16.21 6.37
CA ALA A 74 -0.32 15.48 5.10
C ALA A 74 -1.71 14.86 4.92
N GLU A 75 -2.16 14.81 3.68
CA GLU A 75 -3.40 14.11 3.29
C GLU A 75 -3.12 12.67 2.83
N VAL A 76 -1.89 12.41 2.41
CA VAL A 76 -1.38 11.11 1.97
C VAL A 76 0.03 10.92 2.50
N VAL A 77 0.33 9.73 3.01
CA VAL A 77 1.63 9.39 3.60
C VAL A 77 2.14 8.10 2.99
N TYR A 78 3.36 8.19 2.48
CA TYR A 78 4.10 7.07 1.93
C TYR A 78 5.09 6.59 3.00
N GLY A 79 5.12 5.29 3.25
CA GLY A 79 6.20 4.67 4.00
C GLY A 79 7.55 4.91 3.33
N SER A 80 8.63 4.65 4.05
CA SER A 80 9.96 4.76 3.46
C SER A 80 10.84 3.65 3.98
N ARG A 81 11.29 2.79 3.07
CA ARG A 81 12.27 1.75 3.38
C ARG A 81 13.63 2.33 3.79
N PHE A 82 13.86 3.62 3.49
CA PHE A 82 15.11 4.32 3.77
C PHE A 82 15.14 5.04 5.12
N ARG A 83 14.03 5.08 5.87
CA ARG A 83 13.94 5.76 7.17
C ARG A 83 13.90 4.82 8.37
N GLY A 84 13.93 3.49 8.15
CA GLY A 84 13.97 2.44 9.16
C GLY A 84 15.23 1.58 9.10
N GLU A 85 15.22 0.40 9.74
CA GLU A 85 16.35 -0.54 9.71
C GLU A 85 16.69 -0.93 8.27
N HIS A 86 17.96 -0.71 7.89
CA HIS A 86 18.44 -0.96 6.53
C HIS A 86 18.40 -2.46 6.22
N LYS A 87 17.45 -2.88 5.37
CA LYS A 87 17.58 -4.13 4.63
C LYS A 87 18.66 -3.95 3.57
N ASP A 88 19.53 -4.95 3.41
CA ASP A 88 20.62 -4.97 2.43
C ASP A 88 20.07 -4.89 0.99
N PHE A 89 19.77 -3.68 0.54
CA PHE A 89 19.46 -3.42 -0.86
C PHE A 89 20.77 -3.32 -1.64
N SER A 90 20.84 -4.04 -2.77
CA SER A 90 21.90 -3.80 -3.76
C SER A 90 21.99 -2.30 -4.05
N SER A 91 23.20 -1.74 -4.02
CA SER A 91 23.46 -0.31 -4.22
C SER A 91 22.86 0.24 -5.51
N LEU A 92 22.68 -0.63 -6.53
CA LEU A 92 22.02 -0.30 -7.78
C LEU A 92 20.51 -0.07 -7.64
N HIS A 93 19.82 -0.91 -6.87
CA HIS A 93 18.39 -0.71 -6.56
C HIS A 93 18.18 0.58 -5.78
N TRP A 94 19.07 0.90 -4.84
CA TRP A 94 19.01 2.15 -4.09
C TRP A 94 19.15 3.38 -5.00
N LEU A 95 20.13 3.37 -5.91
CA LEU A 95 20.34 4.46 -6.85
C LEU A 95 19.16 4.63 -7.82
N GLY A 96 18.63 3.51 -8.32
CA GLY A 96 17.43 3.49 -9.17
C GLY A 96 16.21 4.10 -8.46
N ASN A 97 15.93 3.67 -7.23
CA ASN A 97 14.81 4.20 -6.45
C ASN A 97 14.96 5.70 -6.17
N LYS A 98 16.17 6.18 -5.87
CA LYS A 98 16.44 7.61 -5.69
C LYS A 98 16.23 8.41 -6.98
N PHE A 99 16.67 7.88 -8.11
CA PHE A 99 16.45 8.51 -9.41
C PHE A 99 14.95 8.61 -9.76
N LEU A 100 14.20 7.53 -9.57
CA LEU A 100 12.75 7.51 -9.80
C LEU A 100 12.01 8.46 -8.86
N THR A 101 12.38 8.47 -7.58
CA THR A 101 11.80 9.38 -6.58
C THR A 101 12.09 10.84 -6.92
N LEU A 102 13.33 11.17 -7.32
CA LEU A 102 13.70 12.52 -7.75
C LEU A 102 12.91 12.96 -8.98
N THR A 103 12.82 12.09 -9.98
CA THR A 103 12.08 12.37 -11.23
C THR A 103 10.60 12.59 -10.93
N THR A 104 10.00 11.77 -10.07
CA THR A 104 8.61 11.91 -9.63
C THR A 104 8.39 13.24 -8.90
N ASN A 105 9.26 13.57 -7.96
CA ASN A 105 9.21 14.83 -7.23
C ASN A 105 9.35 16.04 -8.15
N LEU A 106 10.18 15.96 -9.19
CA LEU A 106 10.35 17.04 -10.16
C LEU A 106 9.10 17.20 -11.05
N LEU A 107 8.57 16.09 -11.58
CA LEU A 107 7.43 16.10 -12.50
C LEU A 107 6.13 16.52 -11.80
N TYR A 108 5.89 16.00 -10.60
CA TYR A 108 4.62 16.19 -9.88
C TYR A 108 4.72 17.21 -8.73
N ARG A 109 5.88 17.87 -8.56
CA ARG A 109 6.15 18.83 -7.48
C ARG A 109 5.83 18.26 -6.10
N SER A 110 6.10 16.98 -5.90
CA SER A 110 5.88 16.27 -4.65
C SER A 110 7.13 16.26 -3.77
N HIS A 111 6.95 15.95 -2.48
CA HIS A 111 8.04 15.79 -1.51
C HIS A 111 8.08 14.34 -0.98
N LEU A 112 8.24 13.37 -1.88
CA LEU A 112 8.33 11.95 -1.54
C LEU A 112 9.77 11.56 -1.20
N SER A 113 9.91 10.70 -0.18
CA SER A 113 11.21 10.16 0.24
C SER A 113 11.51 8.78 -0.37
N ASP A 114 10.46 8.03 -0.73
CA ASP A 114 10.47 6.74 -1.43
C ASP A 114 9.15 6.60 -2.18
N MET A 115 9.16 6.69 -3.52
CA MET A 115 7.95 6.50 -4.33
C MET A 115 7.53 5.02 -4.43
N GLU A 116 8.52 4.11 -4.38
CA GLU A 116 8.37 2.68 -4.64
C GLU A 116 8.04 1.89 -3.35
N THR A 117 7.60 2.57 -2.29
CA THR A 117 7.17 1.91 -1.06
C THR A 117 5.84 1.18 -1.27
N CYS A 118 5.68 0.05 -0.57
CA CYS A 118 4.42 -0.68 -0.53
C CYS A 118 3.49 -0.20 0.60
N TYR A 119 3.93 0.73 1.46
CA TYR A 119 3.05 1.39 2.43
C TYR A 119 2.51 2.71 1.88
N LYS A 120 1.21 2.76 1.63
CA LYS A 120 0.53 3.97 1.20
C LYS A 120 -0.72 4.18 2.04
N LEU A 121 -0.66 5.17 2.92
CA LEU A 121 -1.75 5.58 3.79
C LEU A 121 -2.44 6.80 3.19
N PHE A 122 -3.76 6.72 3.05
CA PHE A 122 -4.62 7.77 2.53
C PHE A 122 -5.76 8.03 3.51
N ARG A 123 -6.28 9.25 3.50
CA ARG A 123 -7.68 9.43 3.87
C ARG A 123 -8.57 8.72 2.86
N THR A 124 -9.55 7.97 3.34
CA THR A 124 -10.39 7.11 2.49
C THR A 124 -11.25 7.92 1.52
N ASP A 125 -11.71 9.10 1.94
CA ASP A 125 -12.47 10.01 1.08
C ASP A 125 -11.67 10.46 -0.14
N ILE A 126 -10.41 10.86 0.04
CA ILE A 126 -9.51 11.23 -1.05
C ILE A 126 -9.24 10.03 -1.95
N LEU A 127 -8.92 8.87 -1.37
CA LEU A 127 -8.62 7.66 -2.13
C LEU A 127 -9.78 7.24 -3.04
N LYS A 128 -11.02 7.42 -2.60
CA LYS A 128 -12.24 7.12 -3.38
C LYS A 128 -12.48 8.09 -4.54
N THR A 129 -11.84 9.26 -4.56
CA THR A 129 -11.91 10.20 -5.70
C THR A 129 -10.90 9.89 -6.81
N ILE A 130 -9.95 8.98 -6.57
CA ILE A 130 -8.92 8.64 -7.54
C ILE A 130 -9.43 7.56 -8.50
N GLU A 131 -9.40 7.85 -9.80
CA GLU A 131 -9.64 6.85 -10.83
C GLU A 131 -8.36 6.03 -11.04
N PHE A 132 -8.42 4.74 -10.69
CA PHE A 132 -7.34 3.80 -10.99
C PHE A 132 -7.59 3.18 -12.36
N ASP A 133 -6.82 3.58 -13.37
CA ASP A 133 -6.73 2.84 -14.63
C ASP A 133 -5.70 1.72 -14.51
N SER A 134 -6.08 0.53 -14.96
CA SER A 134 -5.18 -0.62 -15.07
C SER A 134 -5.38 -1.23 -16.45
N ASN A 135 -4.38 -1.11 -17.32
CA ASN A 135 -4.32 -1.80 -18.61
C ASN A 135 -4.26 -3.32 -18.44
#